data_AF-A0A0V0I389-F1
#
_entry.id   AF-A0A0V0I389-F1
#
_cell.length_a   1.000
_cell.length_b   1.000
_cell.length_c   1.000
_cell.angle_alpha   90.00
_cell.angle_beta   90.00
_cell.angle_gamma   90.00
#
_symmetry.space_group_name_H-M   'P 1'
#
loop_
_entity.id
_entity.type
_entity.pdbx_description
1 polymer ?
#
loop_
_entity_poly.entity_id
_entity_poly.type
_entity_poly.pdbx_seq_one_letter_code
_entity_poly.pdbx_strand_id
1 'polypeptide(L)'
;MERGRGRWGSVSRGLIPLLGLHTVSEYSRLDRKPPITAALLAANTIIYLRPKFIHPFLPTIDQVWFNPHLILKYTDLKRFFLSPFFHINESHLVYNMLSLLWKGIQLEISMGSAEFASMVATLVAMSQGVTLLLAKSLLLFFDYERPYYNEYSVGFSGVLFAMKVIVNAQSDEYTSVHGLMVPTRYAAWAELVLIQMFVPGVSFLGHLGGILAGLLYLRLKVSYSGLNPVRQFLRSFSHALSLPLRLVKSLFRNRPRITGRGTAGGRIARNTLLTWRCDACTFDNSGRLNVCEMCGTGRTGDAPSSPGPTSEIRDLSLEELRRRRIQRFARS
;
A
#
# COMPACT_ATOMS: atom_id res chain seq x y z
N MET A 1 -58.63 31.47 -13.17
CA MET A 1 -58.72 30.14 -12.52
C MET A 1 -58.35 29.10 -13.55
N GLU A 2 -57.10 28.66 -13.60
CA GLU A 2 -56.73 27.39 -14.25
C GLU A 2 -55.80 26.65 -13.29
N ARG A 3 -56.29 25.48 -12.86
CA ARG A 3 -55.70 24.65 -11.81
C ARG A 3 -54.44 23.99 -12.32
N GLY A 4 -53.33 24.24 -11.63
CA GLY A 4 -52.10 23.48 -11.79
C GLY A 4 -52.34 21.99 -11.53
N ARG A 5 -52.24 21.17 -12.59
CA ARG A 5 -52.14 19.72 -12.46
C ARG A 5 -50.75 19.39 -11.91
N GLY A 6 -50.75 18.93 -10.66
CA GLY A 6 -49.58 18.40 -9.99
C GLY A 6 -48.90 17.33 -10.83
N ARG A 7 -47.62 17.57 -11.10
CA ARG A 7 -46.70 16.63 -11.76
C ARG A 7 -46.44 15.48 -10.78
N TRP A 8 -47.36 14.51 -10.73
CA TRP A 8 -47.13 13.25 -10.03
C TRP A 8 -45.93 12.54 -10.65
N GLY A 9 -45.08 12.03 -9.76
CA GLY A 9 -43.68 11.74 -10.00
C GLY A 9 -43.45 10.82 -11.20
N SER A 10 -42.58 11.29 -12.10
CA SER A 10 -41.82 10.41 -12.98
C SER A 10 -41.09 9.40 -12.09
N VAL A 11 -41.58 8.17 -12.04
CA VAL A 11 -40.85 7.04 -11.44
C VAL A 11 -39.55 6.94 -12.22
N SER A 12 -38.43 7.21 -11.53
CA SER A 12 -37.09 7.19 -12.13
C SER A 12 -36.89 5.87 -12.86
N ARG A 13 -36.52 5.90 -14.15
CA ARG A 13 -36.13 4.72 -14.96
C ARG A 13 -34.74 4.18 -14.55
N GLY A 14 -34.36 4.34 -13.28
CA GLY A 14 -33.08 3.95 -12.72
C GLY A 14 -33.10 2.53 -12.14
N LEU A 15 -31.92 2.03 -11.78
CA LEU A 15 -31.74 0.75 -11.10
C LEU A 15 -32.08 0.82 -9.59
N ILE A 16 -32.12 2.02 -9.00
CA ILE A 16 -32.41 2.21 -7.56
C ILE A 16 -33.81 1.72 -7.15
N PRO A 17 -34.91 1.98 -7.89
CA PRO A 17 -36.22 1.40 -7.57
C PRO A 17 -36.21 -0.14 -7.61
N LEU A 18 -35.45 -0.76 -8.52
CA LEU A 18 -35.28 -2.21 -8.58
C LEU A 18 -34.51 -2.74 -7.37
N LEU A 19 -33.44 -2.05 -6.96
CA LEU A 19 -32.74 -2.34 -5.71
C LEU A 19 -33.69 -2.26 -4.51
N GLY A 20 -34.56 -1.24 -4.46
CA GLY A 20 -35.58 -1.10 -3.42
C GLY A 20 -36.57 -2.26 -3.40
N LEU A 21 -37.13 -2.62 -4.55
CA LEU A 21 -38.03 -3.77 -4.69
C LEU A 21 -37.37 -5.07 -4.25
N HIS A 22 -36.14 -5.32 -4.72
CA HIS A 22 -35.37 -6.51 -4.36
C HIS A 22 -35.08 -6.54 -2.85
N THR A 23 -34.69 -5.41 -2.26
CA THR A 23 -34.45 -5.29 -0.82
C THR A 23 -35.72 -5.60 -0.02
N VAL A 24 -36.87 -5.05 -0.41
CA VAL A 24 -38.16 -5.32 0.24
C VAL A 24 -38.55 -6.80 0.10
N SER A 25 -38.36 -7.38 -1.08
CA SER A 25 -38.63 -8.80 -1.33
C SER A 25 -37.79 -9.69 -0.41
N GLU A 26 -36.47 -9.48 -0.36
CA GLU A 26 -35.57 -10.26 0.49
C GLU A 26 -35.90 -10.06 1.97
N TYR A 27 -36.10 -8.82 2.41
CA TYR A 27 -36.45 -8.55 3.81
C TYR A 27 -37.80 -9.14 4.19
N SER A 28 -38.81 -9.13 3.32
CA SER A 28 -40.15 -9.65 3.65
C SER A 28 -40.13 -11.16 3.96
N ARG A 29 -39.22 -11.91 3.33
CA ARG A 29 -39.03 -13.35 3.50
C ARG A 29 -38.27 -13.76 4.78
N LEU A 30 -37.58 -12.83 5.44
CA LEU A 30 -36.81 -13.12 6.64
C LEU A 30 -37.68 -13.00 7.91
N ASP A 31 -37.64 -13.97 8.80
CA ASP A 31 -38.32 -13.86 10.11
C ASP A 31 -37.69 -12.76 10.97
N ARG A 32 -36.35 -12.74 11.02
CA ARG A 32 -35.58 -11.71 11.73
C ARG A 32 -35.01 -10.71 10.73
N LYS A 33 -35.45 -9.46 10.81
CA LYS A 33 -34.95 -8.39 9.94
C LYS A 33 -33.56 -7.93 10.43
N PRO A 34 -32.51 -7.91 9.59
CA PRO A 34 -31.17 -7.42 9.97
C PRO A 34 -31.11 -5.89 9.91
N PRO A 35 -31.18 -5.16 11.04
CA PRO A 35 -31.30 -3.70 11.05
C PRO A 35 -30.04 -2.96 10.59
N ILE A 36 -28.85 -3.48 10.87
CA ILE A 36 -27.60 -2.78 10.53
C ILE A 36 -27.35 -2.87 9.02
N THR A 37 -27.64 -4.01 8.40
CA THR A 37 -27.62 -4.17 6.95
C THR A 37 -28.58 -3.20 6.28
N ALA A 38 -29.81 -3.05 6.82
CA ALA A 38 -30.79 -2.09 6.30
C ALA A 38 -30.29 -0.65 6.45
N ALA A 39 -29.71 -0.31 7.61
CA ALA A 39 -29.16 1.01 7.88
C ALA A 39 -27.99 1.34 6.94
N LEU A 40 -27.09 0.39 6.66
CA LEU A 40 -25.98 0.58 5.72
C LEU A 40 -26.48 0.75 4.28
N LEU A 41 -27.44 -0.06 3.84
CA LEU A 41 -28.10 0.09 2.52
C LEU A 41 -28.73 1.48 2.38
N ALA A 42 -29.51 1.89 3.38
CA ALA A 42 -30.17 3.18 3.41
C ALA A 42 -29.14 4.31 3.41
N ALA A 43 -28.12 4.26 4.27
CA ALA A 43 -27.09 5.30 4.38
C ALA A 43 -26.36 5.52 3.05
N ASN A 44 -25.87 4.46 2.40
CA ASN A 44 -25.18 4.56 1.11
C ASN A 44 -26.11 5.10 0.01
N THR A 45 -27.37 4.64 -0.02
CA THR A 45 -28.36 5.10 -1.01
C THR A 45 -28.74 6.57 -0.80
N ILE A 46 -28.93 6.99 0.46
CA ILE A 46 -29.25 8.37 0.82
C ILE A 46 -28.07 9.31 0.53
N ILE A 47 -26.83 8.90 0.83
CA ILE A 47 -25.62 9.66 0.51
C ILE A 47 -25.52 9.87 -1.01
N TYR A 48 -25.82 8.84 -1.81
CA TYR A 48 -25.82 8.92 -3.27
C TYR A 48 -26.93 9.82 -3.81
N LEU A 49 -28.18 9.61 -3.37
CA LEU A 49 -29.33 10.40 -3.84
C LEU A 49 -29.25 11.86 -3.41
N ARG A 50 -28.54 12.15 -2.30
CA ARG A 50 -28.28 13.49 -1.77
C ARG A 50 -29.54 14.38 -1.79
N PRO A 51 -30.61 14.01 -1.06
CA PRO A 51 -31.83 14.79 -1.06
C PRO A 51 -31.60 16.19 -0.46
N LYS A 52 -32.44 17.16 -0.81
CA LYS A 52 -32.26 18.59 -0.48
C LYS A 52 -31.99 18.87 1.00
N PHE A 53 -32.60 18.09 1.91
CA PHE A 53 -32.46 18.26 3.35
C PHE A 53 -31.11 17.75 3.91
N ILE A 54 -30.41 16.86 3.19
CA ILE A 54 -29.10 16.32 3.57
C ILE A 54 -27.97 17.02 2.83
N HIS A 55 -28.23 17.56 1.63
CA HIS A 55 -27.24 18.22 0.77
C HIS A 55 -26.30 19.19 1.50
N PRO A 56 -26.76 20.07 2.42
CA PRO A 56 -25.88 21.02 3.11
C PRO A 56 -24.88 20.37 4.07
N PHE A 57 -25.15 19.16 4.55
CA PHE A 57 -24.36 18.48 5.58
C PHE A 57 -23.37 17.47 5.00
N LEU A 58 -23.52 17.08 3.73
CA LEU A 58 -22.63 16.12 3.09
C LEU A 58 -21.54 16.82 2.26
N PRO A 59 -20.27 16.42 2.44
CA PRO A 59 -19.19 16.89 1.58
C PRO A 59 -19.42 16.45 0.13
N THR A 60 -18.82 17.15 -0.83
CA THR A 60 -18.82 16.70 -2.24
C THR A 60 -17.91 15.49 -2.41
N ILE A 61 -18.13 14.70 -3.46
CA ILE A 61 -17.31 13.52 -3.74
C ILE A 61 -15.81 13.89 -3.85
N ASP A 62 -15.49 15.03 -4.45
CA ASP A 62 -14.11 15.52 -4.62
C ASP A 62 -13.38 15.76 -3.30
N GLN A 63 -14.13 16.10 -2.25
CA GLN A 63 -13.60 16.35 -0.91
C GLN A 63 -13.31 15.06 -0.14
N VAL A 64 -13.94 13.95 -0.52
CA VAL A 64 -13.85 12.67 0.21
C VAL A 64 -13.29 11.53 -0.61
N TRP A 65 -13.04 11.72 -1.90
CA TRP A 65 -12.50 10.67 -2.76
C TRP A 65 -11.18 10.17 -2.19
N PHE A 66 -11.04 8.85 -2.00
CA PHE A 66 -9.82 8.27 -1.42
C PHE A 66 -8.65 8.60 -2.33
N ASN A 67 -7.57 9.10 -1.74
CA ASN A 67 -6.34 9.38 -2.45
C ASN A 67 -5.16 9.19 -1.49
N PRO A 68 -4.26 8.21 -1.73
CA PRO A 68 -3.17 7.90 -0.82
C PRO A 68 -2.25 9.09 -0.55
N HIS A 69 -1.91 9.85 -1.59
CA HIS A 69 -1.07 11.05 -1.47
C HIS A 69 -1.68 12.08 -0.53
N LEU A 70 -2.95 12.44 -0.74
CA LEU A 70 -3.63 13.46 0.07
C LEU A 70 -3.84 12.98 1.52
N ILE A 71 -4.22 11.72 1.71
CA ILE A 71 -4.42 11.15 3.04
C ILE A 71 -3.10 11.15 3.82
N LEU A 72 -2.00 10.71 3.22
CA LEU A 72 -0.72 10.61 3.91
C LEU A 72 -0.04 11.97 4.10
N LYS A 73 -0.17 12.89 3.13
CA LYS A 73 0.46 14.22 3.20
C LYS A 73 -0.26 15.16 4.16
N TYR A 74 -1.60 15.10 4.18
CA TYR A 74 -2.43 16.05 4.94
C TYR A 74 -3.16 15.42 6.13
N THR A 75 -2.98 14.12 6.38
CA THR A 75 -3.73 13.37 7.40
C THR A 75 -5.25 13.53 7.19
N ASP A 76 -5.69 13.47 5.93
CA ASP A 76 -7.10 13.70 5.56
C ASP A 76 -7.97 12.50 5.95
N LEU A 77 -8.38 12.47 7.22
CA LEU A 77 -9.23 11.40 7.77
C LEU A 77 -10.62 11.37 7.14
N LYS A 78 -11.10 12.50 6.56
CA LYS A 78 -12.39 12.53 5.87
C LYS A 78 -12.33 11.65 4.64
N ARG A 79 -11.28 11.76 3.81
CA ARG A 79 -11.06 10.87 2.66
C ARG A 79 -10.89 9.41 3.07
N PHE A 80 -10.21 9.19 4.18
CA PHE A 80 -9.99 7.84 4.70
C PHE A 80 -11.29 7.13 5.12
N PHE A 81 -12.15 7.79 5.90
CA PHE A 81 -13.34 7.15 6.45
C PHE A 81 -14.62 7.31 5.63
N LEU A 82 -14.76 8.39 4.86
CA LEU A 82 -16.01 8.67 4.12
C LEU A 82 -16.00 8.10 2.69
N SER A 83 -14.83 7.95 2.05
CA SER A 83 -14.74 7.42 0.68
C SER A 83 -15.49 6.10 0.44
N PRO A 84 -15.60 5.14 1.40
CA PRO A 84 -16.35 3.90 1.15
C PRO A 84 -17.85 4.12 0.96
N PHE A 85 -18.41 5.23 1.46
CA PHE A 85 -19.85 5.46 1.43
C PHE A 85 -20.33 6.27 0.23
N PHE A 86 -19.38 6.79 -0.57
CA PHE A 86 -19.66 7.58 -1.77
C PHE A 86 -19.56 6.71 -3.02
N HIS A 87 -20.35 7.02 -4.04
CA HIS A 87 -20.41 6.24 -5.28
C HIS A 87 -20.47 7.19 -6.47
N ILE A 88 -19.76 6.85 -7.56
CA ILE A 88 -19.58 7.72 -8.74
C ILE A 88 -20.82 7.71 -9.64
N ASN A 89 -21.50 6.57 -9.72
CA ASN A 89 -22.65 6.36 -10.59
C ASN A 89 -23.63 5.33 -9.99
N GLU A 90 -24.81 5.24 -10.61
CA GLU A 90 -25.93 4.46 -10.08
C GLU A 90 -25.65 2.95 -10.12
N SER A 91 -25.04 2.46 -11.20
CA SER A 91 -24.70 1.03 -11.31
C SER A 91 -23.69 0.61 -10.25
N HIS A 92 -22.65 1.42 -10.01
CA HIS A 92 -21.67 1.15 -8.95
C HIS A 92 -22.32 1.11 -7.57
N LEU A 93 -23.25 2.03 -7.26
CA LEU A 93 -24.04 1.95 -6.03
C LEU A 93 -24.84 0.65 -5.98
N VAL A 94 -25.63 0.36 -7.01
CA VAL A 94 -26.57 -0.77 -7.00
C VAL A 94 -25.84 -2.10 -6.88
N TYR A 95 -24.74 -2.32 -7.61
CA TYR A 95 -23.95 -3.54 -7.47
C TYR A 95 -23.34 -3.68 -6.07
N ASN A 96 -22.82 -2.60 -5.47
CA ASN A 96 -22.35 -2.63 -4.09
C ASN A 96 -23.48 -2.94 -3.11
N MET A 97 -24.66 -2.33 -3.28
CA MET A 97 -25.79 -2.53 -2.38
C MET A 97 -26.41 -3.93 -2.52
N LEU A 98 -26.50 -4.49 -3.72
CA LEU A 98 -26.90 -5.90 -3.90
C LEU A 98 -25.90 -6.83 -3.20
N SER A 99 -24.60 -6.61 -3.40
CA SER A 99 -23.55 -7.38 -2.74
C SER A 99 -23.60 -7.24 -1.21
N LEU A 100 -23.89 -6.04 -0.69
CA LEU A 100 -24.10 -5.76 0.73
C LEU A 100 -25.33 -6.47 1.28
N LEU A 101 -26.45 -6.46 0.55
CA LEU A 101 -27.71 -7.09 0.97
C LEU A 101 -27.48 -8.57 1.30
N TRP A 102 -26.92 -9.33 0.36
CA TRP A 102 -26.66 -10.75 0.53
C TRP A 102 -25.67 -11.04 1.67
N LYS A 103 -24.50 -10.38 1.64
CA LYS A 103 -23.43 -10.63 2.63
C LYS A 103 -23.81 -10.13 4.02
N GLY A 104 -24.46 -8.97 4.09
CA GLY A 104 -24.92 -8.33 5.32
C GLY A 104 -25.99 -9.15 6.02
N ILE A 105 -27.02 -9.61 5.30
CA ILE A 105 -28.05 -10.50 5.85
C ILE A 105 -27.41 -11.75 6.47
N GLN A 106 -26.55 -12.45 5.72
CA GLN A 106 -25.91 -13.68 6.19
C GLN A 106 -25.05 -13.43 7.45
N LEU A 107 -24.17 -12.42 7.40
CA LEU A 107 -23.27 -12.11 8.50
C LEU A 107 -24.05 -11.63 9.73
N GLU A 108 -24.97 -10.67 9.58
CA GLU A 108 -25.72 -10.11 10.69
C GLU A 108 -26.64 -11.11 11.39
N ILE A 109 -27.27 -12.02 10.63
CA ILE A 109 -28.05 -13.10 11.23
C ILE A 109 -27.13 -14.07 12.00
N SER A 110 -25.96 -14.41 11.44
CA SER A 110 -25.04 -15.39 12.05
C SER A 110 -24.37 -14.91 13.35
N MET A 111 -24.00 -13.63 13.45
CA MET A 111 -23.24 -13.10 14.59
C MET A 111 -24.03 -12.08 15.44
N GLY A 112 -25.19 -11.63 14.98
CA GLY A 112 -25.97 -10.59 15.61
C GLY A 112 -25.51 -9.16 15.25
N SER A 113 -26.45 -8.22 15.38
CA SER A 113 -26.31 -6.83 14.92
C SER A 113 -25.15 -6.06 15.54
N ALA A 114 -24.90 -6.22 16.84
CA ALA A 114 -23.82 -5.48 17.53
C ALA A 114 -22.43 -5.94 17.06
N GLU A 115 -22.20 -7.25 16.97
CA GLU A 115 -20.94 -7.81 16.48
C GLU A 115 -20.76 -7.47 15.00
N PHE A 116 -21.82 -7.56 14.20
CA PHE A 116 -21.79 -7.20 12.79
C PHE A 116 -21.44 -5.72 12.57
N ALA A 117 -22.04 -4.80 13.33
CA ALA A 117 -21.71 -3.38 13.27
C ALA A 117 -20.24 -3.12 13.63
N SER A 118 -19.74 -3.75 14.69
CA SER A 118 -18.33 -3.66 15.10
C SER A 118 -17.38 -4.21 14.04
N MET A 119 -17.73 -5.33 13.42
CA MET A 119 -16.98 -5.90 12.31
C MET A 119 -16.95 -4.94 11.12
N VAL A 120 -18.08 -4.41 10.67
CA VAL A 120 -18.13 -3.47 9.53
C VAL A 120 -17.28 -2.23 9.81
N ALA A 121 -17.38 -1.63 11.00
CA ALA A 121 -16.55 -0.49 11.38
C ALA A 121 -15.05 -0.81 11.35
N THR A 122 -14.67 -2.01 11.83
CA THR A 122 -13.29 -2.51 11.78
C THR A 122 -12.82 -2.71 10.34
N LEU A 123 -13.66 -3.29 9.48
CA LEU A 123 -13.33 -3.56 8.07
C LEU A 123 -13.22 -2.28 7.25
N VAL A 124 -14.01 -1.23 7.54
CA VAL A 124 -13.81 0.10 6.95
C VAL A 124 -12.38 0.59 7.24
N ALA A 125 -11.98 0.61 8.50
CA ALA A 125 -10.63 1.07 8.87
C ALA A 125 -9.51 0.18 8.29
N MET A 126 -9.67 -1.15 8.36
CA MET A 126 -8.65 -2.09 7.87
C MET A 126 -8.52 -2.07 6.36
N SER A 127 -9.61 -2.08 5.60
CA SER A 127 -9.56 -2.07 4.12
C SER A 127 -8.88 -0.80 3.60
N GLN A 128 -9.24 0.36 4.14
CA GLN A 128 -8.64 1.65 3.79
C GLN A 128 -7.16 1.70 4.22
N GLY A 129 -6.85 1.23 5.43
CA GLY A 129 -5.48 1.19 5.96
C GLY A 129 -4.56 0.27 5.16
N VAL A 130 -5.01 -0.93 4.81
CA VAL A 130 -4.24 -1.86 3.98
C VAL A 130 -4.05 -1.28 2.58
N THR A 131 -5.07 -0.66 1.99
CA THR A 131 -4.95 0.01 0.68
C THR A 131 -3.89 1.11 0.69
N LEU A 132 -3.86 1.95 1.73
CA LEU A 132 -2.80 2.97 1.91
C LEU A 132 -1.41 2.34 2.02
N LEU A 133 -1.28 1.27 2.82
CA LEU A 133 -0.01 0.58 3.00
C LEU A 133 0.48 -0.04 1.69
N LEU A 134 -0.42 -0.65 0.91
CA LEU A 134 -0.09 -1.18 -0.41
C LEU A 134 0.36 -0.06 -1.36
N ALA A 135 -0.40 1.04 -1.45
CA ALA A 135 -0.07 2.16 -2.33
C ALA A 135 1.30 2.77 -1.99
N LYS A 136 1.57 2.96 -0.70
CA LYS A 136 2.87 3.48 -0.22
C LYS A 136 4.00 2.48 -0.45
N SER A 137 3.74 1.18 -0.27
CA SER A 137 4.77 0.15 -0.49
C SER A 137 5.14 0.03 -1.97
N LEU A 138 4.16 0.10 -2.87
CA LEU A 138 4.41 0.12 -4.32
C LEU A 138 5.29 1.32 -4.72
N LEU A 139 5.01 2.51 -4.18
CA LEU A 139 5.83 3.69 -4.41
C LEU A 139 7.26 3.52 -3.88
N LEU A 140 7.43 3.00 -2.66
CA LEU A 140 8.75 2.94 -2.01
C LEU A 140 9.66 1.83 -2.52
N PHE A 141 9.10 0.66 -2.86
CA PHE A 141 9.91 -0.53 -3.14
C PHE A 141 10.04 -0.85 -4.62
N PHE A 142 9.09 -0.42 -5.45
CA PHE A 142 9.06 -0.77 -6.86
C PHE A 142 9.34 0.43 -7.77
N ASP A 143 9.56 1.62 -7.18
CA ASP A 143 9.58 2.91 -7.88
C ASP A 143 8.45 3.03 -8.92
N TYR A 144 7.35 2.31 -8.64
CA TYR A 144 6.18 2.32 -9.48
C TYR A 144 5.70 3.75 -9.39
N GLU A 145 5.73 4.43 -10.53
CA GLU A 145 5.43 5.84 -10.64
C GLU A 145 4.11 6.20 -9.93
N ARG A 146 3.78 7.48 -9.97
CA ARG A 146 2.63 8.09 -9.30
C ARG A 146 1.23 7.49 -9.50
N PRO A 147 0.89 6.57 -10.46
CA PRO A 147 -0.49 6.13 -10.67
C PRO A 147 -1.23 5.66 -9.42
N TYR A 148 -0.77 4.62 -8.70
CA TYR A 148 -1.49 4.11 -7.53
C TYR A 148 -1.45 5.06 -6.34
N TYR A 149 -0.38 5.86 -6.20
CA TYR A 149 -0.24 6.78 -5.09
C TYR A 149 -1.13 8.03 -5.22
N ASN A 150 -1.51 8.39 -6.45
CA ASN A 150 -2.40 9.52 -6.76
C ASN A 150 -3.74 9.07 -7.34
N GLU A 151 -4.04 7.77 -7.33
CA GLU A 151 -5.32 7.23 -7.77
C GLU A 151 -6.46 7.77 -6.89
N TYR A 152 -7.61 7.97 -7.51
CA TYR A 152 -8.84 8.36 -6.84
C TYR A 152 -9.84 7.21 -6.85
N SER A 153 -10.34 6.81 -5.68
CA SER A 153 -11.30 5.70 -5.57
C SER A 153 -12.37 5.94 -4.51
N VAL A 154 -13.62 5.59 -4.78
CA VAL A 154 -14.69 5.56 -3.77
C VAL A 154 -15.41 4.23 -3.87
N GLY A 155 -16.26 3.95 -2.90
CA GLY A 155 -17.22 2.86 -2.94
C GLY A 155 -16.98 1.84 -1.84
N PHE A 156 -18.07 1.16 -1.48
CA PHE A 156 -18.08 0.24 -0.35
C PHE A 156 -17.42 -1.12 -0.69
N SER A 157 -16.98 -1.28 -1.94
CA SER A 157 -16.49 -2.54 -2.51
C SER A 157 -15.32 -3.15 -1.72
N GLY A 158 -14.37 -2.36 -1.24
CA GLY A 158 -13.27 -2.87 -0.40
C GLY A 158 -13.78 -3.58 0.87
N VAL A 159 -14.81 -3.02 1.51
CA VAL A 159 -15.46 -3.64 2.68
C VAL A 159 -16.22 -4.90 2.25
N LEU A 160 -16.88 -4.88 1.09
CA LEU A 160 -17.63 -6.03 0.57
C LEU A 160 -16.73 -7.20 0.19
N PHE A 161 -15.54 -6.94 -0.35
CA PHE A 161 -14.51 -7.96 -0.57
C PHE A 161 -14.04 -8.56 0.76
N ALA A 162 -13.83 -7.73 1.78
CA ALA A 162 -13.48 -8.20 3.12
C ALA A 162 -14.59 -9.07 3.73
N MET A 163 -15.85 -8.65 3.63
CA MET A 163 -17.01 -9.43 4.06
C MET A 163 -17.12 -10.74 3.28
N LYS A 164 -16.85 -10.76 1.98
CA LYS A 164 -16.86 -11.98 1.16
C LYS A 164 -15.84 -13.00 1.66
N VAL A 165 -14.63 -12.55 1.99
CA VAL A 165 -13.59 -13.40 2.59
C VAL A 165 -14.09 -14.00 3.90
N ILE A 166 -14.76 -13.21 4.75
CA ILE A 166 -15.23 -13.67 6.06
C ILE A 166 -16.38 -14.69 5.93
N VAL A 167 -17.40 -14.41 5.11
CA VAL A 167 -18.52 -15.34 4.86
C VAL A 167 -18.01 -16.69 4.36
N ASN A 168 -17.03 -16.66 3.48
CA ASN A 168 -16.57 -17.86 2.76
C ASN A 168 -15.37 -18.55 3.41
N ALA A 169 -14.87 -18.05 4.55
CA ALA A 169 -13.59 -18.47 5.13
C ALA A 169 -13.54 -19.97 5.47
N GLN A 170 -14.68 -20.55 5.86
CA GLN A 170 -14.82 -21.93 6.32
C GLN A 170 -15.68 -22.79 5.38
N SER A 171 -16.00 -22.29 4.18
CA SER A 171 -16.79 -23.06 3.21
C SER A 171 -15.88 -23.98 2.39
N ASP A 172 -16.18 -25.28 2.45
CA ASP A 172 -15.57 -26.30 1.58
C ASP A 172 -16.39 -26.56 0.30
N GLU A 173 -17.45 -25.78 0.09
CA GLU A 173 -18.31 -25.88 -1.09
C GLU A 173 -17.68 -25.23 -2.33
N TYR A 174 -18.31 -25.46 -3.49
CA TYR A 174 -18.02 -24.76 -4.73
C TYR A 174 -19.13 -23.77 -5.05
N THR A 175 -18.76 -22.62 -5.57
CA THR A 175 -19.71 -21.61 -6.04
C THR A 175 -19.35 -21.17 -7.45
N SER A 176 -20.37 -20.83 -8.24
CA SER A 176 -20.18 -20.30 -9.58
C SER A 176 -19.95 -18.79 -9.51
N VAL A 177 -18.79 -18.33 -9.95
CA VAL A 177 -18.47 -16.90 -10.10
C VAL A 177 -18.43 -16.59 -11.59
N HIS A 178 -19.46 -15.95 -12.11
CA HIS A 178 -19.62 -15.66 -13.56
C HIS A 178 -19.49 -16.90 -14.46
N GLY A 179 -20.04 -18.05 -14.03
CA GLY A 179 -20.00 -19.31 -14.79
C GLY A 179 -18.79 -20.18 -14.50
N LEU A 180 -17.78 -19.69 -13.77
CA LEU A 180 -16.63 -20.47 -13.32
C LEU A 180 -16.89 -21.09 -11.95
N MET A 181 -16.85 -22.42 -11.87
CA MET A 181 -16.92 -23.15 -10.61
C MET A 181 -15.60 -23.05 -9.87
N VAL A 182 -15.61 -22.42 -8.70
CA VAL A 182 -14.43 -22.24 -7.85
C VAL A 182 -14.76 -22.64 -6.41
N PRO A 183 -13.78 -23.15 -5.63
CA PRO A 183 -13.99 -23.34 -4.21
C PRO A 183 -14.40 -22.00 -3.57
N THR A 184 -15.45 -22.01 -2.76
CA THR A 184 -16.12 -20.80 -2.25
C THR A 184 -15.15 -19.89 -1.48
N ARG A 185 -14.16 -20.47 -0.77
CA ARG A 185 -13.05 -19.76 -0.11
C ARG A 185 -12.19 -18.90 -1.04
N TYR A 186 -12.11 -19.23 -2.33
CA TYR A 186 -11.36 -18.48 -3.34
C TYR A 186 -12.25 -17.57 -4.18
N ALA A 187 -13.56 -17.54 -3.95
CA ALA A 187 -14.49 -16.75 -4.75
C ALA A 187 -14.19 -15.24 -4.75
N ALA A 188 -13.57 -14.70 -3.69
CA ALA A 188 -13.13 -13.30 -3.65
C ALA A 188 -11.97 -13.03 -4.62
N TRP A 189 -11.04 -13.97 -4.75
CA TRP A 189 -9.92 -13.87 -5.70
C TRP A 189 -10.40 -14.00 -7.14
N ALA A 190 -11.29 -14.97 -7.41
CA ALA A 190 -11.90 -15.11 -8.72
C ALA A 190 -12.67 -13.84 -9.14
N GLU A 191 -13.46 -13.27 -8.22
CA GLU A 191 -14.19 -12.02 -8.48
C GLU A 191 -13.25 -10.83 -8.73
N LEU A 192 -12.13 -10.72 -8.01
CA LEU A 192 -11.12 -9.69 -8.25
C LEU A 192 -10.60 -9.73 -9.68
N VAL A 193 -10.23 -10.92 -10.16
CA VAL A 193 -9.72 -11.10 -11.53
C VAL A 193 -10.79 -10.73 -12.56
N LEU A 194 -12.01 -11.23 -12.39
CA LEU A 194 -13.10 -10.99 -13.34
C LEU A 194 -13.50 -9.52 -13.40
N ILE A 195 -13.62 -8.85 -12.25
CA ILE A 195 -13.96 -7.42 -12.21
C ILE A 195 -12.86 -6.58 -12.89
N GLN A 196 -11.59 -6.92 -12.69
CA GLN A 196 -10.49 -6.20 -13.34
C GLN A 196 -10.49 -6.37 -14.86
N MET A 197 -10.98 -7.49 -15.37
CA MET A 197 -11.10 -7.75 -16.81
C MET A 197 -12.32 -7.05 -17.44
N PHE A 198 -13.47 -7.07 -16.77
CA PHE A 198 -14.75 -6.64 -17.37
C PHE A 198 -15.19 -5.22 -17.00
N VAL A 199 -14.68 -4.66 -15.89
CA VAL A 199 -15.09 -3.34 -15.39
C VAL A 199 -13.86 -2.43 -15.26
N PRO A 200 -13.34 -1.88 -16.38
CA PRO A 200 -12.19 -0.99 -16.33
C PRO A 200 -12.52 0.27 -15.51
N GLY A 201 -11.54 0.75 -14.75
CA GLY A 201 -11.66 2.00 -13.96
C GLY A 201 -12.12 1.83 -12.50
N VAL A 202 -12.37 0.60 -12.04
CA VAL A 202 -12.52 0.32 -10.60
C VAL A 202 -11.15 0.11 -9.94
N SER A 203 -11.03 0.44 -8.66
CA SER A 203 -9.74 0.39 -7.97
C SER A 203 -9.32 -1.03 -7.61
N PHE A 204 -8.40 -1.59 -8.40
CA PHE A 204 -7.75 -2.87 -8.12
C PHE A 204 -7.18 -2.90 -6.69
N LEU A 205 -6.46 -1.84 -6.31
CA LEU A 205 -5.77 -1.77 -5.04
C LEU A 205 -6.74 -1.70 -3.86
N GLY A 206 -7.87 -1.01 -4.02
CA GLY A 206 -8.95 -0.98 -3.03
C GLY A 206 -9.59 -2.35 -2.82
N HIS A 207 -9.85 -3.10 -3.90
CA HIS A 207 -10.41 -4.47 -3.80
C HIS A 207 -9.41 -5.46 -3.19
N LEU A 208 -8.14 -5.43 -3.63
CA LEU A 208 -7.07 -6.22 -3.03
C LEU A 208 -6.88 -5.89 -1.55
N GLY A 209 -6.89 -4.61 -1.20
CA GLY A 209 -6.84 -4.15 0.19
C GLY A 209 -8.01 -4.67 1.02
N GLY A 210 -9.21 -4.76 0.42
CA GLY A 210 -10.38 -5.40 1.00
C GLY A 210 -10.19 -6.89 1.31
N ILE A 211 -9.72 -7.67 0.33
CA ILE A 211 -9.45 -9.11 0.52
C ILE A 211 -8.43 -9.32 1.65
N LEU A 212 -7.32 -8.60 1.62
CA LEU A 212 -6.28 -8.68 2.64
C LEU A 212 -6.77 -8.23 4.02
N ALA A 213 -7.64 -7.21 4.08
CA ALA A 213 -8.28 -6.79 5.33
C ALA A 213 -9.20 -7.87 5.90
N GLY A 214 -9.97 -8.58 5.07
CA GLY A 214 -10.79 -9.72 5.51
C GLY A 214 -9.94 -10.85 6.09
N LEU A 215 -8.83 -11.20 5.43
CA LEU A 215 -7.88 -12.19 5.93
C LEU A 215 -7.22 -11.75 7.25
N LEU A 216 -6.84 -10.46 7.35
CA LEU A 216 -6.27 -9.89 8.55
C LEU A 216 -7.27 -9.92 9.72
N TYR A 217 -8.52 -9.56 9.47
CA TYR A 217 -9.61 -9.60 10.45
C TYR A 217 -9.79 -11.02 11.00
N LEU A 218 -9.86 -12.04 10.14
CA LEU A 218 -10.00 -13.44 10.57
C LEU A 218 -8.83 -13.88 11.45
N ARG A 219 -7.59 -13.56 11.06
CA ARG A 219 -6.39 -13.88 11.86
C ARG A 219 -6.41 -13.20 13.23
N LEU A 220 -6.82 -11.94 13.26
CA LEU A 220 -6.94 -11.19 14.51
C LEU A 220 -8.06 -11.78 15.40
N LYS A 221 -9.25 -12.06 14.84
CA LYS A 221 -10.38 -12.63 15.56
C LYS A 221 -10.02 -13.95 16.24
N VAL A 222 -9.36 -14.86 15.52
CA VAL A 222 -8.85 -16.14 16.08
C VAL A 222 -7.85 -15.88 17.21
N SER A 223 -6.98 -14.88 17.07
CA SER A 223 -5.99 -14.53 18.10
C SER A 223 -6.61 -13.92 19.36
N TYR A 224 -7.68 -13.13 19.23
CA TYR A 224 -8.38 -12.47 20.35
C TYR A 224 -9.21 -13.44 21.20
N SER A 225 -9.71 -14.53 20.61
CA SER A 225 -10.36 -15.63 21.34
C SER A 225 -9.40 -16.40 22.26
N GLY A 226 -8.09 -16.12 22.20
CA GLY A 226 -7.04 -16.86 22.92
C GLY A 226 -6.43 -16.22 24.17
N LEU A 227 -6.24 -14.88 24.27
CA LEU A 227 -5.70 -14.17 25.46
C LEU A 227 -5.74 -12.62 25.34
N ASN A 228 -5.81 -11.94 26.50
CA ASN A 228 -5.87 -10.49 26.79
C ASN A 228 -5.75 -9.47 25.60
N PRO A 229 -6.85 -8.75 25.29
CA PRO A 229 -7.00 -7.97 24.05
C PRO A 229 -6.01 -6.79 23.89
N VAL A 230 -5.57 -6.17 25.00
CA VAL A 230 -4.71 -4.97 24.96
C VAL A 230 -3.26 -5.30 24.63
N ARG A 231 -2.73 -6.41 25.16
CA ARG A 231 -1.32 -6.81 24.97
C ARG A 231 -1.05 -7.28 23.54
N GLN A 232 -2.09 -7.83 22.88
CA GLN A 232 -1.98 -8.32 21.51
C GLN A 232 -2.23 -7.23 20.47
N PHE A 233 -3.07 -6.22 20.71
CA PHE A 233 -3.14 -5.05 19.83
C PHE A 233 -1.79 -4.33 19.76
N LEU A 234 -1.14 -4.13 20.91
CA LEU A 234 0.21 -3.54 20.97
C LEU A 234 1.26 -4.43 20.29
N ARG A 235 1.16 -5.76 20.39
CA ARG A 235 2.06 -6.69 19.70
C ARG A 235 1.79 -6.79 18.21
N SER A 236 0.56 -6.82 17.75
CA SER A 236 0.19 -6.87 16.33
C SER A 236 0.45 -5.54 15.63
N PHE A 237 0.17 -4.41 16.29
CA PHE A 237 0.55 -3.09 15.79
C PHE A 237 2.07 -2.93 15.76
N SER A 238 2.79 -3.35 16.82
CA SER A 238 4.26 -3.34 16.79
C SER A 238 4.84 -4.35 15.79
N HIS A 239 4.23 -5.52 15.55
CA HIS A 239 4.69 -6.47 14.54
C HIS A 239 4.41 -5.96 13.12
N ALA A 240 3.20 -5.46 12.85
CA ALA A 240 2.79 -4.90 11.56
C ALA A 240 3.52 -3.60 11.22
N LEU A 241 3.90 -2.80 12.22
CA LEU A 241 4.78 -1.64 12.05
C LEU A 241 6.26 -2.09 11.96
N SER A 242 6.65 -3.14 12.70
CA SER A 242 8.03 -3.66 12.67
C SER A 242 8.35 -4.45 11.41
N LEU A 243 7.40 -5.00 10.66
CA LEU A 243 7.69 -5.69 9.40
C LEU A 243 8.24 -4.71 8.34
N PRO A 244 7.54 -3.62 8.00
CA PRO A 244 8.08 -2.58 7.13
C PRO A 244 9.27 -1.87 7.78
N LEU A 245 9.28 -1.61 9.11
CA LEU A 245 10.45 -1.00 9.76
C LEU A 245 11.67 -1.92 9.82
N ARG A 246 11.55 -3.25 9.98
CA ARG A 246 12.69 -4.20 9.99
C ARG A 246 13.19 -4.45 8.58
N LEU A 247 12.30 -4.47 7.57
CA LEU A 247 12.69 -4.51 6.17
C LEU A 247 13.44 -3.23 5.78
N VAL A 248 12.92 -2.06 6.17
CA VAL A 248 13.59 -0.75 6.05
C VAL A 248 14.92 -0.75 6.83
N LYS A 249 14.93 -1.17 8.10
CA LYS A 249 16.14 -1.19 8.95
C LYS A 249 17.15 -2.24 8.50
N SER A 250 16.74 -3.30 7.80
CA SER A 250 17.60 -4.29 7.14
C SER A 250 18.22 -3.72 5.86
N LEU A 251 17.45 -2.96 5.08
CA LEU A 251 17.92 -2.24 3.89
C LEU A 251 18.87 -1.07 4.25
N PHE A 252 18.65 -0.41 5.39
CA PHE A 252 19.53 0.64 5.93
C PHE A 252 20.66 0.11 6.83
N ARG A 253 20.74 -1.20 7.09
CA ARG A 253 21.84 -1.82 7.86
C ARG A 253 22.80 -2.58 6.94
N ASN A 254 23.27 -1.89 5.92
CA ASN A 254 24.58 -2.16 5.31
C ASN A 254 25.55 -1.04 5.69
N ARG A 255 26.11 -1.17 6.89
CA ARG A 255 27.53 -0.87 7.12
C ARG A 255 28.12 -2.06 7.86
N PRO A 256 29.16 -2.73 7.33
CA PRO A 256 29.92 -3.66 8.12
C PRO A 256 30.63 -2.86 9.21
N ARG A 257 30.16 -2.99 10.46
CA ARG A 257 30.90 -2.52 11.62
C ARG A 257 31.87 -3.64 11.97
N ILE A 258 33.00 -3.66 11.28
CA ILE A 258 34.21 -4.24 11.84
C ILE A 258 34.52 -3.42 13.09
N THR A 259 34.73 -4.13 14.19
CA THR A 259 35.11 -3.58 15.49
C THR A 259 36.40 -2.77 15.35
N GLY A 260 36.27 -1.44 15.44
CA GLY A 260 37.37 -0.49 15.60
C GLY A 260 37.05 0.42 16.78
N ARG A 261 37.80 0.25 17.85
CA ARG A 261 37.65 0.88 19.17
C ARG A 261 38.23 2.30 19.14
N GLY A 262 37.41 3.28 19.55
CA GLY A 262 37.79 4.62 20.02
C GLY A 262 38.22 5.64 18.94
N THR A 263 38.19 6.95 19.13
CA THR A 263 37.58 7.87 20.10
C THR A 263 37.61 9.26 19.46
N ALA A 264 36.49 9.99 19.58
CA ALA A 264 36.28 11.46 19.65
C ALA A 264 36.94 12.51 18.71
N GLY A 265 36.11 13.51 18.40
CA GLY A 265 36.46 14.90 18.03
C GLY A 265 36.42 15.15 16.51
N GLY A 266 35.76 16.14 15.92
CA GLY A 266 35.15 17.37 16.41
C GLY A 266 35.43 18.51 15.42
N ARG A 267 34.38 18.93 14.68
CA ARG A 267 34.12 20.26 14.06
C ARG A 267 34.97 20.85 12.89
N ILE A 268 34.24 21.05 11.78
CA ILE A 268 34.04 22.31 10.99
C ILE A 268 35.06 22.73 9.89
N ALA A 269 34.46 22.97 8.69
CA ALA A 269 34.79 23.90 7.59
C ALA A 269 35.80 23.54 6.46
N ARG A 270 35.21 23.48 5.24
CA ARG A 270 35.65 24.00 3.92
C ARG A 270 37.15 23.95 3.54
N ASN A 271 37.50 23.14 2.52
CA ASN A 271 38.23 23.60 1.33
C ASN A 271 38.40 22.47 0.28
N THR A 272 37.82 22.68 -0.89
CA THR A 272 38.13 22.00 -2.16
C THR A 272 39.54 22.34 -2.61
N LEU A 273 40.56 21.52 -2.33
CA LEU A 273 41.93 21.66 -2.89
C LEU A 273 42.85 20.54 -2.36
N LEU A 274 42.75 19.28 -2.82
CA LEU A 274 43.79 18.25 -2.57
C LEU A 274 43.58 16.95 -3.37
N THR A 275 43.01 17.01 -4.56
CA THR A 275 42.91 15.85 -5.47
C THR A 275 43.34 16.26 -6.88
N TRP A 276 44.11 15.41 -7.57
CA TRP A 276 44.51 15.59 -8.96
C TRP A 276 44.15 14.36 -9.80
N ARG A 277 43.74 14.56 -11.05
CA ARG A 277 43.32 13.49 -11.95
C ARG A 277 44.50 13.02 -12.79
N CYS A 278 44.71 11.71 -12.89
CA CYS A 278 45.81 11.14 -13.69
C CYS A 278 45.55 11.24 -15.19
N ASP A 279 46.51 11.77 -15.96
CA ASP A 279 46.39 11.93 -17.42
C ASP A 279 46.37 10.60 -18.19
N ALA A 280 46.95 9.53 -17.63
CA ALA A 280 47.06 8.24 -18.30
C ALA A 280 45.81 7.34 -18.12
N CYS A 281 45.19 7.37 -16.94
CA CYS A 281 44.07 6.47 -16.62
C CYS A 281 42.84 7.17 -16.04
N THR A 282 42.84 8.49 -15.92
CA THR A 282 41.74 9.34 -15.43
C THR A 282 41.33 9.13 -13.96
N PHE A 283 42.09 8.35 -13.19
CA PHE A 283 41.85 8.15 -11.76
C PHE A 283 42.15 9.40 -10.92
N ASP A 284 41.30 9.72 -9.95
CA ASP A 284 41.46 10.87 -9.06
C ASP A 284 42.33 10.51 -7.84
N ASN A 285 43.57 10.98 -7.85
CA ASN A 285 44.57 10.74 -6.80
C ASN A 285 44.54 11.84 -5.74
N SER A 286 45.04 11.52 -4.55
CA SER A 286 45.30 12.53 -3.52
C SER A 286 46.44 13.47 -3.95
N GLY A 287 46.28 14.76 -3.65
CA GLY A 287 47.25 15.83 -3.94
C GLY A 287 48.58 15.73 -3.19
N ARG A 288 48.69 14.81 -2.22
CA ARG A 288 49.96 14.46 -1.53
C ARG A 288 50.75 13.38 -2.25
N LEU A 289 50.16 12.72 -3.25
CA LEU A 289 50.81 11.67 -4.02
C LEU A 289 51.29 12.25 -5.35
N ASN A 290 52.58 12.07 -5.62
CA ASN A 290 53.21 12.51 -6.87
C ASN A 290 53.20 11.41 -7.94
N VAL A 291 52.53 10.28 -7.68
CA VAL A 291 52.35 9.15 -8.60
C VAL A 291 50.94 8.61 -8.44
N CYS A 292 50.37 8.09 -9.53
CA CYS A 292 49.02 7.55 -9.55
C CYS A 292 48.97 6.18 -8.84
N GLU A 293 48.02 5.99 -7.92
CA GLU A 293 47.86 4.73 -7.18
C GLU A 293 47.48 3.54 -8.08
N MET A 294 46.79 3.77 -9.19
CA MET A 294 46.27 2.70 -10.05
C MET A 294 47.28 2.22 -11.11
N CYS A 295 48.02 3.14 -11.73
CA CYS A 295 48.92 2.82 -12.85
C CYS A 295 50.38 3.23 -12.61
N GLY A 296 50.68 3.91 -11.50
CA GLY A 296 52.04 4.34 -11.14
C GLY A 296 52.55 5.55 -11.92
N THR A 297 51.78 6.16 -12.82
CA THR A 297 52.20 7.31 -13.61
C THR A 297 52.45 8.54 -12.72
N GLY A 298 53.62 9.18 -12.87
CA GLY A 298 54.00 10.38 -12.13
C GLY A 298 53.13 11.60 -12.44
N ARG A 299 52.92 12.46 -11.45
CA ARG A 299 52.20 13.72 -11.57
C ARG A 299 53.06 14.71 -12.35
N THR A 300 52.61 15.08 -13.53
CA THR A 300 53.24 16.05 -14.43
C THR A 300 52.99 17.47 -13.91
N GLY A 301 53.79 17.90 -12.94
CA GLY A 301 53.73 19.26 -12.41
C GLY A 301 54.30 19.37 -11.01
N ASP A 302 55.62 19.26 -10.91
CA ASP A 302 56.49 19.95 -9.94
C ASP A 302 57.94 19.52 -10.21
N ALA A 303 58.61 20.23 -11.14
CA ALA A 303 60.05 20.18 -11.32
C ALA A 303 60.65 21.48 -10.76
N PRO A 304 61.46 21.45 -9.69
CA PRO A 304 62.35 22.54 -9.38
C PRO A 304 63.60 22.42 -10.26
N SER A 305 63.97 23.52 -10.89
CA SER A 305 65.27 23.72 -11.54
C SER A 305 66.45 23.39 -10.59
N SER A 306 67.32 22.48 -11.07
CA SER A 306 68.71 22.08 -10.70
C SER A 306 69.58 23.07 -9.90
N PRO A 307 70.65 22.63 -9.15
CA PRO A 307 71.71 21.71 -9.65
C PRO A 307 72.41 20.71 -8.67
N GLY A 308 72.59 19.46 -9.17
CA GLY A 308 73.71 18.51 -8.92
C GLY A 308 73.87 17.82 -7.54
N PRO A 309 74.67 16.73 -7.41
CA PRO A 309 74.90 15.59 -8.31
C PRO A 309 74.67 14.20 -7.62
N THR A 310 74.69 13.13 -8.43
CA THR A 310 74.94 11.70 -8.08
C THR A 310 73.95 10.92 -7.18
N SER A 311 73.17 10.00 -7.76
CA SER A 311 73.46 8.55 -7.72
C SER A 311 72.37 7.72 -8.42
N GLU A 312 72.81 7.02 -9.47
CA GLU A 312 72.34 5.75 -10.04
C GLU A 312 70.87 5.32 -9.86
N ILE A 313 70.15 5.44 -10.99
CA ILE A 313 68.99 4.62 -11.34
C ILE A 313 69.43 3.15 -11.35
N ARG A 314 68.87 2.32 -10.48
CA ARG A 314 68.94 0.85 -10.61
C ARG A 314 67.61 0.34 -11.14
N ASP A 315 67.51 0.29 -12.47
CA ASP A 315 66.45 -0.43 -13.17
C ASP A 315 66.51 -1.91 -12.77
N LEU A 316 65.51 -2.36 -12.01
CA LEU A 316 65.37 -3.77 -11.68
C LEU A 316 64.82 -4.49 -12.91
N SER A 317 65.62 -5.41 -13.47
CA SER A 317 65.24 -6.15 -14.68
C SER A 317 63.99 -7.01 -14.46
N LEU A 318 63.24 -7.22 -15.54
CA LEU A 318 62.00 -8.02 -15.56
C LEU A 318 62.19 -9.44 -14.98
N GLU A 319 63.41 -9.98 -15.04
CA GLU A 319 63.72 -11.32 -14.55
C GLU A 319 63.81 -11.36 -13.00
N GLU A 320 64.28 -10.28 -12.37
CA GLU A 320 64.30 -10.14 -10.90
C GLU A 320 62.87 -9.99 -10.34
N LEU A 321 61.97 -9.32 -11.07
CA LEU A 321 60.53 -9.23 -10.75
C LEU A 321 59.81 -10.58 -10.91
N ARG A 322 60.16 -11.36 -11.93
CA ARG A 322 59.60 -12.70 -12.17
C ARG A 322 60.00 -13.68 -11.06
N ARG A 323 61.27 -13.65 -10.63
CA ARG A 323 61.78 -14.51 -9.55
C ARG A 323 61.10 -14.26 -8.20
N ARG A 324 60.84 -12.99 -7.88
CA ARG A 324 60.15 -12.59 -6.63
C ARG A 324 58.67 -12.94 -6.61
N ARG A 325 57.99 -13.03 -7.77
CA ARG A 325 56.61 -13.52 -7.86
C ARG A 325 56.50 -15.02 -7.58
N ILE A 326 57.45 -15.82 -8.07
CA ILE A 326 57.45 -17.29 -7.86
C ILE A 326 57.70 -17.63 -6.39
N GLN A 327 58.57 -16.89 -5.69
CA GLN A 327 58.82 -17.10 -4.25
C GLN A 327 57.61 -16.76 -3.34
N ARG A 328 56.65 -15.94 -3.78
CA ARG A 328 55.44 -15.62 -3.01
C ARG A 328 54.36 -16.71 -3.06
N PHE A 329 54.40 -17.62 -4.04
CA PHE A 329 53.45 -18.73 -4.16
C PHE A 329 53.97 -20.07 -3.62
N ALA A 330 55.24 -20.14 -3.21
CA ALA A 330 55.84 -21.31 -2.53
C ALA A 330 55.75 -21.24 -0.99
N ARG A 331 55.12 -20.19 -0.46
CA ARG A 331 54.74 -20.06 0.95
C ARG A 331 53.23 -19.82 0.99
N SER A 332 52.50 -20.90 0.71
CA SER A 332 51.06 -21.06 0.97
C SER A 332 50.70 -20.64 2.38
#